data_AF-A0AAU9VFQ9-F1
#
_entry.id   AF-A0AAU9VFQ9-F1
#
_cell.length_a   1.000
_cell.length_b   1.000
_cell.length_c   1.000
_cell.angle_alpha   90.00
_cell.angle_beta   90.00
_cell.angle_gamma   90.00
#
_symmetry.space_group_name_H-M   'P 1'
#
loop_
_entity.id
_entity.type
_entity.pdbx_description
1 polymer ?
#
loop_
_entity_poly.entity_id
_entity_poly.type
_entity_poly.pdbx_seq_one_letter_code
_entity_poly.pdbx_strand_id
1 'polypeptide(L)'
;TRAELPSHPFAALSAVTDPAPALAAAPASPAAPASPAARALSAGPVPTAASAPAATLGPDATSAPAAASSPAPTASTAQAVEAMYCEIGSWMEEIRAFRSEMSRFHTTVDDFRGEVARLPRELHERDREALLLDVEIGYLPEKRGENVVHAVTVLAARLGVVLDDRDIVFAERVGGV
;
A
#
# COMPACT_ATOMS: atom_id res chain seq x y z
N THR A 1 58.96 -29.73 -27.93
CA THR A 1 57.50 -29.79 -28.06
C THR A 1 56.94 -28.40 -27.79
N ARG A 2 56.23 -27.89 -28.79
CA ARG A 2 55.71 -26.52 -28.94
C ARG A 2 54.22 -26.55 -28.60
N ALA A 3 53.72 -25.55 -27.88
CA ALA A 3 52.32 -25.09 -27.87
C ALA A 3 52.30 -23.75 -27.10
N GLU A 4 52.39 -22.60 -27.77
CA GLU A 4 51.30 -21.81 -28.38
C GLU A 4 50.38 -21.09 -27.37
N LEU A 5 50.55 -19.76 -27.34
CA LEU A 5 49.60 -18.74 -26.88
C LEU A 5 48.33 -18.74 -27.75
N PRO A 6 47.24 -18.17 -27.23
CA PRO A 6 46.59 -17.06 -27.93
C PRO A 6 46.45 -15.84 -26.98
N SER A 7 46.85 -14.61 -27.27
CA SER A 7 46.61 -13.68 -28.40
C SER A 7 45.15 -13.30 -28.63
N HIS A 8 44.85 -12.02 -28.34
CA HIS A 8 43.84 -11.10 -28.93
C HIS A 8 42.89 -10.41 -27.91
N PRO A 9 42.30 -9.24 -28.24
CA PRO A 9 42.87 -7.95 -27.85
C PRO A 9 41.82 -6.95 -27.29
N PHE A 10 42.30 -5.77 -26.92
CA PHE A 10 41.58 -4.50 -26.77
C PHE A 10 40.45 -4.29 -27.80
N ALA A 11 39.26 -3.92 -27.32
CA ALA A 11 38.24 -3.16 -28.06
C ALA A 11 37.66 -2.13 -27.06
N ALA A 12 38.13 -0.88 -27.07
CA ALA A 12 37.69 0.20 -27.94
C ALA A 12 36.31 0.77 -27.53
N LEU A 13 36.41 1.96 -26.94
CA LEU A 13 35.38 2.99 -26.81
C LEU A 13 34.46 3.08 -28.03
N SER A 14 33.17 3.27 -27.77
CA SER A 14 32.31 4.04 -28.67
C SER A 14 31.35 4.87 -27.84
N ALA A 15 31.57 6.17 -27.91
CA ALA A 15 30.63 7.20 -27.52
C ALA A 15 29.42 7.16 -28.47
N VAL A 16 28.22 7.28 -27.90
CA VAL A 16 27.04 7.77 -28.60
C VAL A 16 26.60 9.04 -27.89
N THR A 17 26.61 10.10 -28.67
CA THR A 17 26.25 11.47 -28.36
C THR A 17 24.79 11.68 -28.81
N ASP A 18 23.92 12.10 -27.88
CA ASP A 18 22.80 13.10 -27.95
C ASP A 18 21.83 13.15 -29.18
N PRO A 19 20.62 13.80 -29.16
CA PRO A 19 20.13 14.81 -28.21
C PRO A 19 18.61 14.82 -27.83
N ALA A 20 18.35 15.58 -26.75
CA ALA A 20 17.23 16.54 -26.54
C ALA A 20 15.81 16.09 -26.09
N PRO A 21 15.10 16.98 -25.35
CA PRO A 21 14.01 16.62 -24.44
C PRO A 21 12.61 16.87 -25.03
N ALA A 22 11.70 15.94 -24.78
CA ALA A 22 10.28 16.15 -25.05
C ALA A 22 9.63 16.96 -23.92
N LEU A 23 8.92 18.00 -24.33
CA LEU A 23 8.14 18.94 -23.55
C LEU A 23 7.36 18.33 -22.39
N ALA A 24 7.39 19.11 -21.30
CA ALA A 24 6.50 19.05 -20.16
C ALA A 24 5.01 19.06 -20.57
N ALA A 25 4.24 18.11 -20.03
CA ALA A 25 2.81 18.23 -19.85
C ALA A 25 2.53 18.09 -18.34
N ALA A 26 2.08 19.19 -17.73
CA ALA A 26 1.70 19.27 -16.33
C ALA A 26 0.53 18.32 -16.01
N PRO A 27 0.59 17.50 -14.94
CA PRO A 27 -0.62 16.92 -14.40
C PRO A 27 -1.35 17.95 -13.54
N ALA A 28 -2.62 18.15 -13.89
CA ALA A 28 -3.56 19.00 -13.19
C ALA A 28 -3.70 18.63 -11.70
N SER A 29 -3.81 19.68 -10.88
CA SER A 29 -4.13 19.67 -9.46
C SER A 29 -5.34 18.77 -9.14
N PRO A 30 -5.23 17.78 -8.23
CA PRO A 30 -6.41 17.07 -7.75
C PRO A 30 -7.14 17.93 -6.71
N ALA A 31 -8.39 18.26 -7.06
CA ALA A 31 -9.35 18.91 -6.19
C ALA A 31 -9.49 18.18 -4.85
N ALA A 32 -9.53 18.95 -3.78
CA ALA A 32 -9.78 18.51 -2.41
C ALA A 32 -11.12 17.74 -2.28
N PRO A 33 -11.17 16.61 -1.57
CA PRO A 33 -12.45 16.04 -1.17
C PRO A 33 -13.00 16.81 0.04
N ALA A 34 -14.14 17.46 -0.18
CA ALA A 34 -14.95 18.05 0.88
C ALA A 34 -15.44 16.97 1.85
N SER A 35 -15.17 17.19 3.13
CA SER A 35 -15.88 16.52 4.23
C SER A 35 -17.33 17.01 4.24
N PRO A 36 -18.31 16.13 4.51
CA PRO A 36 -19.19 16.50 5.61
C PRO A 36 -19.67 15.33 6.48
N ALA A 37 -19.64 15.63 7.78
CA ALA A 37 -20.73 15.44 8.73
C ALA A 37 -21.17 14.02 9.10
N ALA A 38 -20.82 13.68 10.35
CA ALA A 38 -21.50 12.79 11.25
C ALA A 38 -23.04 12.87 11.18
N ARG A 39 -23.68 11.69 11.20
CA ARG A 39 -25.09 11.51 11.60
C ARG A 39 -25.22 10.10 12.18
N ALA A 40 -25.05 9.96 13.50
CA ALA A 40 -26.12 9.95 14.50
C ALA A 40 -27.12 8.79 14.31
N LEU A 41 -26.90 7.74 15.12
CA LEU A 41 -27.87 6.93 15.87
C LEU A 41 -29.35 7.03 15.44
N SER A 42 -29.94 5.90 15.06
CA SER A 42 -31.37 5.66 15.28
C SER A 42 -31.61 4.18 15.53
N ALA A 43 -32.03 3.88 16.76
CA ALA A 43 -32.49 2.58 17.22
C ALA A 43 -34.02 2.46 17.08
N GLY A 44 -34.49 1.25 16.76
CA GLY A 44 -35.87 0.76 16.94
C GLY A 44 -36.89 1.13 15.85
N PRO A 45 -38.04 0.41 15.74
CA PRO A 45 -38.66 -0.41 16.78
C PRO A 45 -38.98 -1.88 16.37
N VAL A 46 -39.16 -2.68 17.42
CA VAL A 46 -39.73 -4.03 17.47
C VAL A 46 -41.23 -3.98 17.09
N PRO A 47 -41.75 -4.90 16.25
CA PRO A 47 -43.18 -5.10 16.15
C PRO A 47 -43.69 -6.05 17.25
N THR A 48 -44.49 -5.44 18.13
CA THR A 48 -45.30 -5.99 19.21
C THR A 48 -46.43 -6.92 18.72
N ALA A 49 -46.75 -7.89 19.57
CA ALA A 49 -47.87 -8.82 19.48
C ALA A 49 -49.25 -8.16 19.45
N ALA A 50 -50.15 -8.71 18.63
CA ALA A 50 -51.62 -8.73 18.74
C ALA A 50 -52.12 -9.59 17.56
N SER A 51 -53.15 -10.43 17.59
CA SER A 51 -54.22 -10.70 18.54
C SER A 51 -54.84 -12.06 18.14
N ALA A 52 -55.39 -12.78 19.11
CA ALA A 52 -56.17 -14.00 18.90
C ALA A 52 -57.44 -13.75 18.08
N PRO A 53 -58.11 -14.81 17.58
CA PRO A 53 -59.36 -15.13 18.27
C PRO A 53 -59.66 -16.63 18.43
N ALA A 54 -60.34 -16.87 19.57
CA ALA A 54 -61.44 -17.80 19.81
C ALA A 54 -61.26 -19.30 19.50
N ALA A 55 -61.11 -20.03 20.61
CA ALA A 55 -61.42 -21.44 20.72
C ALA A 55 -62.90 -21.72 20.40
N THR A 56 -63.14 -22.78 19.63
CA THR A 56 -64.39 -23.54 19.64
C THR A 56 -64.06 -24.96 20.06
N LEU A 57 -64.62 -25.35 21.21
CA LEU A 57 -64.57 -26.68 21.80
C LEU A 57 -65.39 -27.66 20.94
N GLY A 58 -64.78 -28.79 20.57
CA GLY A 58 -65.47 -30.02 20.18
C GLY A 58 -64.96 -31.16 21.04
N PRO A 59 -65.81 -31.85 21.83
CA PRO A 59 -65.40 -33.01 22.59
C PRO A 59 -65.67 -34.26 21.76
N ASP A 60 -64.62 -34.93 21.30
CA ASP A 60 -64.73 -36.35 20.94
C ASP A 60 -63.49 -37.09 21.44
N ALA A 61 -63.75 -37.90 22.47
CA ALA A 61 -62.88 -38.97 22.89
C ALA A 61 -62.70 -39.95 21.73
N THR A 62 -61.47 -40.39 21.46
CA THR A 62 -61.15 -41.75 21.04
C THR A 62 -59.63 -41.90 20.88
N SER A 63 -59.09 -42.87 21.62
CA SER A 63 -57.81 -43.55 21.41
C SER A 63 -56.52 -42.81 21.78
N ALA A 64 -55.99 -43.17 22.95
CA ALA A 64 -54.56 -43.17 23.21
C ALA A 64 -53.83 -44.00 22.12
N PRO A 65 -52.84 -43.45 21.41
CA PRO A 65 -51.93 -44.29 20.67
C PRO A 65 -51.02 -44.97 21.69
N ALA A 66 -51.08 -46.30 21.69
CA ALA A 66 -50.12 -47.17 22.34
C ALA A 66 -48.71 -46.60 22.17
N ALA A 67 -47.94 -46.63 23.26
CA ALA A 67 -46.51 -46.39 23.27
C ALA A 67 -45.84 -47.29 22.22
N ALA A 68 -45.73 -46.78 21.00
CA ALA A 68 -44.91 -47.36 19.96
C ALA A 68 -43.49 -47.04 20.35
N SER A 69 -42.86 -48.01 21.02
CA SER A 69 -41.43 -48.10 21.25
C SER A 69 -40.70 -47.63 20.00
N SER A 70 -40.11 -46.43 20.07
CA SER A 70 -39.25 -45.94 19.00
C SER A 70 -38.18 -47.01 18.78
N PRO A 71 -38.04 -47.57 17.56
CA PRO A 71 -37.06 -48.60 17.33
C PRO A 71 -35.69 -48.02 17.69
N ALA A 72 -34.98 -48.69 18.59
CA ALA A 72 -33.62 -48.29 18.97
C ALA A 72 -32.82 -48.04 17.68
N PRO A 73 -32.07 -46.92 17.59
CA PRO A 73 -31.32 -46.61 16.39
C PRO A 73 -30.45 -47.82 16.07
N THR A 74 -30.67 -48.40 14.89
CA THR A 74 -29.85 -49.54 14.48
C THR A 74 -28.39 -49.08 14.47
N ALA A 75 -27.47 -49.96 14.85
CA ALA A 75 -26.05 -49.62 14.93
C ALA A 75 -25.52 -48.95 13.64
N SER A 76 -26.09 -49.31 12.48
CA SER A 76 -25.79 -48.71 11.17
C SER A 76 -26.21 -47.24 11.04
N THR A 77 -27.36 -46.84 11.59
CA THR A 77 -27.82 -45.44 11.55
C THR A 77 -26.98 -44.55 12.46
N ALA A 78 -26.58 -45.05 13.63
CA ALA A 78 -25.69 -44.34 14.54
C ALA A 78 -24.30 -44.10 13.93
N GLN A 79 -23.73 -45.11 13.26
CA GLN A 79 -22.44 -45.00 12.57
C GLN A 79 -22.48 -44.01 11.40
N ALA A 80 -23.56 -43.97 10.62
CA ALA A 80 -23.70 -43.01 9.52
C ALA A 80 -23.77 -41.56 10.03
N VAL A 81 -24.45 -41.34 11.15
CA VAL A 81 -24.55 -40.03 11.80
C VAL A 81 -23.20 -39.60 12.38
N GLU A 82 -22.46 -40.50 13.02
CA GLU A 82 -21.10 -40.21 13.48
C GLU A 82 -20.15 -39.89 12.33
N ALA A 83 -20.20 -40.65 11.23
CA ALA A 83 -19.40 -40.38 10.03
C ALA A 83 -19.70 -38.97 9.46
N MET A 84 -20.98 -38.59 9.41
CA MET A 84 -21.38 -37.26 8.97
C MET A 84 -20.85 -36.17 9.91
N TYR A 85 -20.93 -36.34 11.23
CA TYR A 85 -20.37 -35.37 12.16
C TYR A 85 -18.83 -35.28 12.07
N CYS A 86 -18.15 -36.39 11.82
CA CYS A 86 -16.72 -36.41 11.54
C CYS A 86 -16.38 -35.62 10.27
N GLU A 87 -17.13 -35.81 9.17
CA GLU A 87 -16.95 -35.03 7.94
C GLU A 87 -17.17 -33.54 8.19
N ILE A 88 -18.27 -33.18 8.86
CA ILE A 88 -18.55 -31.78 9.22
C ILE A 88 -17.40 -31.18 10.03
N GLY A 89 -16.83 -31.95 10.97
CA GLY A 89 -15.64 -31.54 11.72
C GLY A 89 -14.43 -31.22 10.83
N SER A 90 -14.13 -32.10 9.87
CA SER A 90 -13.04 -31.89 8.90
C SER A 90 -13.25 -30.64 8.05
N TRP A 91 -14.45 -30.43 7.52
CA TRP A 91 -14.78 -29.24 6.72
C TRP A 91 -14.67 -27.95 7.56
N MET A 92 -15.06 -27.99 8.84
CA MET A 92 -14.91 -26.85 9.74
C MET A 92 -13.44 -26.51 10.02
N GLU A 93 -12.56 -27.51 10.11
CA GLU A 93 -11.11 -27.31 10.24
C GLU A 93 -10.51 -26.70 8.98
N GLU A 94 -10.92 -27.17 7.80
CA GLU A 94 -10.49 -26.60 6.52
C GLU A 94 -10.93 -25.14 6.37
N ILE A 95 -12.19 -24.82 6.69
CA ILE A 95 -12.68 -23.44 6.68
C ILE A 95 -11.88 -22.56 7.66
N ARG A 96 -11.51 -23.09 8.83
CA ARG A 96 -10.68 -22.37 9.80
C ARG A 96 -9.27 -22.13 9.27
N ALA A 97 -8.65 -23.14 8.67
CA ALA A 97 -7.33 -23.03 8.06
C ALA A 97 -7.33 -21.97 6.95
N PHE A 98 -8.32 -22.03 6.05
CA PHE A 98 -8.50 -21.06 4.98
C PHE A 98 -8.68 -19.64 5.51
N ARG A 99 -9.51 -19.44 6.54
CA ARG A 99 -9.68 -18.11 7.17
C ARG A 99 -8.40 -17.60 7.82
N SER A 100 -7.61 -18.49 8.44
CA SER A 100 -6.31 -18.12 9.00
C SER A 100 -5.34 -17.70 7.89
N GLU A 101 -5.33 -18.40 6.76
CA GLU A 101 -4.48 -18.06 5.62
C GLU A 101 -4.88 -16.71 5.02
N MET A 102 -6.18 -16.49 4.83
CA MET A 102 -6.71 -15.21 4.36
C MET A 102 -6.36 -14.06 5.31
N SER A 103 -6.44 -14.29 6.63
CA SER A 103 -6.06 -13.30 7.63
C SER A 103 -4.58 -12.92 7.52
N ARG A 104 -3.69 -13.90 7.30
CA ARG A 104 -2.26 -13.64 7.07
C ARG A 104 -2.00 -12.89 5.77
N PHE A 105 -2.75 -13.21 4.72
CA PHE A 105 -2.66 -12.46 3.46
C PHE A 105 -3.06 -11.00 3.66
N HIS A 106 -4.16 -10.75 4.37
CA HIS A 106 -4.60 -9.39 4.66
C HIS A 106 -3.56 -8.59 5.45
N THR A 107 -2.96 -9.17 6.50
CA THR A 107 -1.91 -8.47 7.25
C THR A 107 -0.72 -8.11 6.35
N THR A 108 -0.27 -9.04 5.50
CA THR A 108 0.82 -8.78 4.56
C THR A 108 0.48 -7.68 3.55
N VAL A 109 -0.76 -7.66 3.04
CA VAL A 109 -1.22 -6.61 2.13
C VAL A 109 -1.26 -5.25 2.82
N ASP A 110 -1.71 -5.19 4.07
CA ASP A 110 -1.76 -3.95 4.85
C ASP A 110 -0.35 -3.43 5.16
N ASP A 111 0.60 -4.31 5.49
CA ASP A 111 2.01 -3.97 5.68
C ASP A 111 2.60 -3.36 4.40
N PHE A 112 2.43 -4.01 3.24
CA PHE A 112 2.90 -3.48 1.96
C PHE A 112 2.22 -2.16 1.60
N ARG A 113 0.93 -2.01 1.85
CA ARG A 113 0.22 -0.72 1.65
C ARG A 113 0.81 0.37 2.52
N GLY A 114 1.17 0.05 3.77
CA GLY A 114 1.86 0.96 4.68
C GLY A 114 3.21 1.41 4.13
N GLU A 115 4.03 0.48 3.66
CA GLU A 115 5.34 0.77 3.06
C GLU A 115 5.22 1.63 1.79
N VAL A 116 4.30 1.27 0.89
CA VAL A 116 4.03 2.03 -0.33
C VAL A 116 3.53 3.44 -0.03
N ALA A 117 2.75 3.63 1.04
CA ALA A 117 2.30 4.96 1.46
C ALA A 117 3.41 5.78 2.16
N ARG A 118 4.43 5.12 2.70
CA ARG A 118 5.56 5.76 3.40
C ARG A 118 6.62 6.26 2.43
N LEU A 119 6.98 5.45 1.43
CA LEU A 119 8.06 5.75 0.47
C LEU A 119 7.91 7.12 -0.22
N PRO A 120 6.74 7.54 -0.74
CA PRO A 120 6.58 8.85 -1.38
C PRO A 120 6.81 10.02 -0.43
N ARG A 121 6.49 9.85 0.86
CA ARG A 121 6.71 10.89 1.87
C ARG A 121 8.20 11.06 2.13
N GLU A 122 8.93 9.96 2.28
CA GLU A 122 10.38 9.99 2.47
C GLU A 122 11.08 10.58 1.24
N LEU A 123 10.63 10.21 0.03
CA LEU A 123 11.15 10.80 -1.20
C LEU A 123 10.91 12.31 -1.25
N HIS A 124 9.67 12.76 -0.97
CA HIS A 124 9.35 14.20 -0.95
C HIS A 124 10.16 14.96 0.09
N GLU A 125 10.39 14.38 1.27
CA GLU A 125 11.20 15.02 2.30
C GLU A 125 12.64 15.18 1.84
N ARG A 126 13.24 14.13 1.26
CA ARG A 126 14.60 14.17 0.72
C ARG A 126 14.74 15.13 -0.46
N ASP A 127 13.75 15.16 -1.35
CA ASP A 127 13.73 16.10 -2.48
C ASP A 127 13.62 17.54 -1.98
N ARG A 128 12.81 17.78 -0.96
CA ARG A 128 12.70 19.09 -0.32
C ARG A 128 14.00 19.50 0.36
N GLU A 129 14.65 18.59 1.09
CA GLU A 129 15.97 18.81 1.70
C GLU A 129 17.01 19.16 0.62
N ALA A 130 17.01 18.47 -0.52
CA ALA A 130 17.90 18.76 -1.64
C ALA A 130 17.65 20.16 -2.22
N LEU A 131 16.39 20.52 -2.48
CA LEU A 131 16.03 21.86 -2.98
C LEU A 131 16.37 23.00 -2.01
N LEU A 132 16.42 22.72 -0.70
CA LEU A 132 16.84 23.71 0.30
C LEU A 132 18.35 23.94 0.30
N LEU A 133 19.14 22.99 -0.20
CA LEU A 133 20.58 23.14 -0.37
C LEU A 133 20.95 23.89 -1.65
N ASP A 134 20.05 23.89 -2.65
CA ASP A 134 20.24 24.63 -3.88
C ASP A 134 19.97 26.12 -3.68
N VAL A 135 20.96 26.96 -4.04
CA VAL A 135 20.88 28.42 -3.90
C VAL A 135 21.07 29.08 -5.26
N GLU A 136 20.05 29.80 -5.71
CA GLU A 136 20.13 30.63 -6.91
C GLU A 136 20.59 32.04 -6.56
N ILE A 137 21.69 32.48 -7.20
CA ILE A 137 22.26 33.82 -6.99
C ILE A 137 22.06 34.64 -8.27
N GLY A 138 21.13 35.59 -8.21
CA GLY A 138 20.85 36.51 -9.31
C GLY A 138 21.80 37.71 -9.39
N TYR A 139 21.75 38.42 -10.51
CA TYR A 139 22.41 39.73 -10.73
C TYR A 139 23.94 39.74 -10.61
N LEU A 140 24.59 38.58 -10.80
CA LEU A 140 26.05 38.53 -10.87
C LEU A 140 26.54 38.94 -12.28
N PRO A 141 27.42 39.95 -12.40
CA PRO A 141 27.95 40.36 -13.70
C PRO A 141 28.64 39.19 -14.41
N GLU A 142 28.46 39.08 -15.72
CA GLU A 142 29.03 38.01 -16.54
C GLU A 142 30.40 38.43 -17.09
N LYS A 143 31.46 37.76 -16.63
CA LYS A 143 32.80 37.91 -17.19
C LYS A 143 33.29 36.59 -17.76
N ARG A 144 33.83 36.64 -18.99
CA ARG A 144 34.38 35.45 -19.65
C ARG A 144 35.59 34.92 -18.86
N GLY A 145 35.57 33.63 -18.53
CA GLY A 145 36.66 32.96 -17.82
C GLY A 145 36.65 33.16 -16.30
N GLU A 146 35.57 33.70 -15.73
CA GLU A 146 35.40 33.76 -14.27
C GLU A 146 35.13 32.36 -13.69
N ASN A 147 35.76 32.05 -12.56
CA ASN A 147 35.47 30.84 -11.81
C ASN A 147 34.26 31.08 -10.90
N VAL A 148 33.15 30.38 -11.19
CA VAL A 148 31.87 30.52 -10.47
C VAL A 148 32.02 30.20 -8.98
N VAL A 149 32.78 29.16 -8.64
CA VAL A 149 33.01 28.75 -7.24
C VAL A 149 33.65 29.90 -6.46
N HIS A 150 34.70 30.52 -7.02
CA HIS A 150 35.36 31.66 -6.38
C HIS A 150 34.42 32.85 -6.19
N ALA A 151 33.55 33.13 -7.17
CA ALA A 151 32.58 34.21 -7.07
C ALA A 151 31.58 33.97 -5.92
N VAL A 152 31.11 32.72 -5.76
CA VAL A 152 30.24 32.31 -4.64
C VAL A 152 30.95 32.48 -3.30
N THR A 153 32.20 32.03 -3.17
CA THR A 153 32.98 32.17 -1.93
C THR A 153 33.19 33.63 -1.54
N VAL A 154 33.51 34.50 -2.50
CA VAL A 154 33.68 35.94 -2.27
C VAL A 154 32.35 36.59 -1.85
N LEU A 155 31.23 36.19 -2.46
CA LEU A 155 29.91 36.68 -2.09
C LEU A 155 29.53 36.24 -0.67
N ALA A 156 29.73 34.96 -0.33
CA ALA A 156 29.47 34.43 1.00
C ALA A 156 30.28 35.18 2.07
N ALA A 157 31.57 35.40 1.82
CA ALA A 157 32.42 36.19 2.71
C ALA A 157 31.91 37.62 2.90
N ARG A 158 31.37 38.25 1.84
CA ARG A 158 30.75 39.59 1.94
C ARG A 158 29.44 39.59 2.74
N LEU A 159 28.71 38.47 2.75
CA LEU A 159 27.50 38.28 3.55
C LEU A 159 27.80 37.83 4.99
N GLY A 160 29.07 37.64 5.34
CA GLY A 160 29.49 37.17 6.66
C GLY A 160 29.36 35.66 6.86
N VAL A 161 29.18 34.89 5.78
CA VAL A 161 29.15 33.42 5.78
C VAL A 161 30.52 32.90 5.41
N VAL A 162 31.07 32.00 6.22
CA VAL A 162 32.33 31.30 5.91
C VAL A 162 31.97 30.04 5.14
N LEU A 163 32.40 29.96 3.88
CA LEU A 163 32.27 28.77 3.04
C LEU A 163 33.67 28.30 2.62
N ASP A 164 33.93 27.01 2.78
CA ASP A 164 35.10 26.33 2.25
C ASP A 164 34.77 25.70 0.89
N ASP A 165 35.79 25.38 0.09
CA ASP A 165 35.63 24.72 -1.22
C ASP A 165 34.89 23.37 -1.13
N ARG A 166 34.84 22.76 0.07
CA ARG A 166 34.14 21.49 0.33
C ARG A 166 32.65 21.67 0.57
N ASP A 167 32.22 22.88 0.92
CA ASP A 167 30.82 23.19 1.18
C ASP A 167 30.04 23.41 -0.12
N ILE A 168 30.76 23.66 -1.22
CA ILE A 168 30.19 23.86 -2.56
C ILE A 168 30.31 22.55 -3.34
N VAL A 169 29.19 21.83 -3.45
CA VAL A 169 29.14 20.57 -4.22
C VAL A 169 29.22 20.84 -5.72
N PHE A 170 28.43 21.80 -6.19
CA PHE A 170 28.36 22.18 -7.59
C PHE A 170 27.93 23.63 -7.70
N ALA A 171 28.54 24.37 -8.63
CA ALA A 171 28.15 25.73 -8.94
C ALA A 171 28.30 25.94 -10.44
N GLU A 172 27.19 26.25 -11.10
CA GLU A 172 27.13 26.53 -12.52
C GLU A 172 26.41 27.85 -12.74
N ARG A 173 26.77 28.54 -13.82
CA ARG A 173 26.04 29.73 -14.27
C ARG A 173 24.92 29.28 -15.20
N VAL A 174 23.68 29.59 -14.82
CA VAL A 174 22.49 29.32 -15.62
C VAL A 174 22.00 30.63 -16.23
N GLY A 175 22.00 30.70 -17.57
CA GLY A 175 21.65 31.91 -18.31
C GLY A 175 22.87 32.79 -18.66
N GLY A 176 22.95 33.18 -19.93
CA GLY A 176 24.04 33.93 -20.54
C GLY A 176 24.35 33.36 -21.93
N VAL A 177 23.96 34.08 -22.99
CA VAL A 177 24.33 33.81 -24.39
C VAL A 177 25.31 34.88 -24.84
#